data_AF-A0A0C4DII1-F1
#
_entry.id   AF-A0A0C4DII1-F1
#
_cell.length_a   1.000
_cell.length_b   1.000
_cell.length_c   1.000
_cell.angle_alpha   90.00
_cell.angle_beta   90.00
_cell.angle_gamma   90.00
#
_symmetry.space_group_name_H-M   'P 1'
#
loop_
_entity.id
_entity.type
_entity.pdbx_description
1 polymer ?
#
loop_
_entity_poly.entity_id
_entity_poly.type
_entity_poly.pdbx_seq_one_letter_code
_entity_poly.pdbx_strand_id
1 'polypeptide(L)'
;MGDIPEFRDAPNRREWWAQQPARHQSPIVQVFMRPFGAPWVFVADYFEASDICMRRLKEFDRSDVTWEQFNGVVPGHHITLKSSDPKFKKNKELIRDLMAPTFLQQASAPEIHDKFGSLLKLWDRKLDLSGGRPFDIAQDIHNSALDIILGASFGN
;
A
#
# COMPACT_ATOMS: atom_id res chain seq x y z
N MET A 1 18.88 -3.80 -22.51
CA MET A 1 18.86 -5.25 -22.28
C MET A 1 18.01 -5.48 -21.03
N GLY A 2 17.04 -6.40 -21.08
CA GLY A 2 16.02 -6.56 -20.04
C GLY A 2 14.79 -5.67 -20.26
N ASP A 3 13.80 -5.80 -19.36
CA ASP A 3 12.44 -5.25 -19.51
C ASP A 3 12.31 -3.80 -19.02
N ILE A 4 13.38 -3.23 -18.47
CA ILE A 4 13.42 -1.86 -17.91
C ILE A 4 12.98 -0.78 -18.92
N PRO A 5 13.44 -0.78 -20.19
CA PRO A 5 13.02 0.24 -21.15
C PRO A 5 11.50 0.19 -21.39
N GLU A 6 10.95 -1.01 -21.60
CA GLU A 6 9.52 -1.19 -21.82
C GLU A 6 8.71 -0.82 -20.57
N PHE A 7 9.17 -1.20 -19.38
CA PHE A 7 8.54 -0.82 -18.12
C PHE A 7 8.56 0.69 -17.87
N ARG A 8 9.68 1.35 -18.20
CA ARG A 8 9.84 2.80 -18.01
C ARG A 8 8.93 3.59 -18.94
N ASP A 9 8.81 3.13 -20.19
CA ASP A 9 8.07 3.82 -21.24
C ASP A 9 6.56 3.46 -21.20
N ALA A 10 6.17 2.51 -20.34
CA ALA A 10 4.77 2.14 -20.14
C ALA A 10 3.94 3.29 -19.54
N PRO A 11 2.78 3.65 -20.14
CA PRO A 11 1.92 4.72 -19.61
C PRO A 11 1.33 4.39 -18.24
N ASN A 12 1.11 3.09 -17.98
CA ASN A 12 0.61 2.60 -16.70
C ASN A 12 1.42 1.38 -16.25
N ARG A 13 2.23 1.56 -15.20
CA ARG A 13 3.10 0.51 -14.66
C ARG A 13 2.32 -0.68 -14.10
N ARG A 14 1.13 -0.45 -13.52
CA ARG A 14 0.30 -1.54 -12.96
C ARG A 14 -0.27 -2.40 -14.08
N GLU A 15 -0.75 -1.74 -15.13
CA GLU A 15 -1.27 -2.42 -16.31
C GLU A 15 -0.17 -3.20 -17.02
N TRP A 16 1.03 -2.64 -17.13
CA TRP A 16 2.19 -3.33 -17.68
C TRP A 16 2.46 -4.66 -16.95
N TRP A 17 2.43 -4.68 -15.61
CA TRP A 17 2.57 -5.93 -14.83
C TRP A 17 1.43 -6.91 -15.11
N ALA A 18 0.19 -6.43 -15.14
CA ALA A 18 -0.98 -7.26 -15.37
C ALA A 18 -1.03 -7.89 -16.78
N GLN A 19 -0.39 -7.26 -17.76
CA GLN A 19 -0.31 -7.76 -19.14
C GLN A 19 0.73 -8.88 -19.32
N GLN A 20 1.74 -9.00 -18.45
CA GLN A 20 2.83 -9.98 -18.65
C GLN A 20 2.34 -11.44 -18.73
N PRO A 21 1.46 -11.93 -17.84
CA PRO A 21 0.95 -13.30 -17.93
C PRO A 21 0.21 -13.58 -19.23
N ALA A 22 -0.56 -12.59 -19.72
CA ALA A 22 -1.31 -12.71 -20.97
C ALA A 22 -0.38 -12.76 -22.19
N ARG A 23 0.67 -11.92 -22.21
CA ARG A 23 1.66 -11.87 -23.31
C ARG A 23 2.46 -13.17 -23.44
N HIS A 24 2.81 -13.77 -22.30
CA HIS A 24 3.58 -15.01 -22.27
C HIS A 24 2.72 -16.28 -22.22
N GLN A 25 1.39 -16.12 -22.21
CA GLN A 25 0.42 -17.23 -22.08
C GLN A 25 0.75 -18.16 -20.91
N SER A 26 1.24 -17.59 -19.80
CA SER A 26 1.73 -18.33 -18.64
C SER A 26 1.33 -17.62 -17.34
N PRO A 27 0.86 -18.35 -16.32
CA PRO A 27 0.55 -17.77 -15.01
C PRO A 27 1.80 -17.40 -14.20
N ILE A 28 3.00 -17.84 -14.64
CA ILE A 28 4.28 -17.52 -14.02
C ILE A 28 5.22 -17.00 -15.12
N VAL A 29 5.76 -15.80 -14.93
CA VAL A 29 6.62 -15.13 -15.92
C VAL A 29 7.88 -14.58 -15.27
N GLN A 30 8.98 -14.60 -16.01
CA GLN A 30 10.24 -14.00 -15.58
C GLN A 30 10.35 -12.58 -16.15
N VAL A 31 10.71 -11.63 -15.29
CA VAL A 31 10.86 -10.22 -15.65
C VAL A 31 12.24 -9.71 -15.21
N PHE A 32 12.99 -9.16 -16.15
CA PHE A 32 14.36 -8.72 -16.01
C PHE A 32 14.43 -7.23 -15.61
N MET A 33 14.07 -6.94 -14.36
CA MET A 33 14.09 -5.59 -13.78
C MET A 33 15.45 -5.14 -13.25
N ARG A 34 16.41 -6.05 -13.06
CA ARG A 34 17.76 -5.77 -12.55
C ARG A 34 18.80 -6.11 -13.62
N PRO A 35 19.52 -5.13 -14.20
CA PRO A 35 20.60 -5.42 -15.14
C PRO A 35 21.65 -6.31 -14.48
N PHE A 36 22.03 -7.39 -15.17
CA PHE A 36 23.01 -8.38 -14.67
C PHE A 36 22.62 -9.11 -13.37
N GLY A 37 21.38 -8.93 -12.88
CA GLY A 37 20.84 -9.63 -11.73
C GLY A 37 19.95 -10.80 -12.11
N ALA A 38 19.54 -11.57 -11.10
CA ALA A 38 18.51 -12.60 -11.29
C ALA A 38 17.18 -11.95 -11.71
N PRO A 39 16.41 -12.60 -12.61
CA PRO A 39 15.08 -12.13 -12.97
C PRO A 39 14.15 -12.18 -11.76
N TRP A 40 13.17 -11.30 -11.75
CA TRP A 40 12.03 -11.40 -10.86
C TRP A 40 11.07 -12.43 -11.42
N VAL A 41 10.49 -13.25 -10.55
CA VAL A 41 9.44 -14.20 -10.93
C VAL A 41 8.10 -13.59 -10.52
N PHE A 42 7.28 -13.25 -11.51
CA PHE A 42 5.93 -12.76 -11.30
C PHE A 42 4.93 -13.93 -11.35
N VAL A 43 4.21 -14.12 -10.25
CA VAL A 43 3.20 -15.16 -10.08
C VAL A 43 1.83 -14.51 -10.14
N ALA A 44 1.10 -14.79 -11.21
CA ALA A 44 -0.25 -14.27 -11.44
C ALA A 44 -1.36 -15.27 -11.08
N ASP A 45 -1.01 -16.52 -10.79
CA ASP A 45 -1.95 -17.49 -10.25
C ASP A 45 -2.33 -17.12 -8.81
N TYR A 46 -3.63 -16.95 -8.57
CA TYR A 46 -4.15 -16.53 -7.27
C TYR A 46 -3.87 -17.55 -6.16
N PHE A 47 -4.05 -18.84 -6.44
CA PHE A 47 -3.90 -19.87 -5.41
C PHE A 47 -2.45 -20.02 -4.99
N GLU A 48 -1.52 -20.04 -5.93
CA GLU A 48 -0.08 -20.08 -5.68
C GLU A 48 0.39 -18.81 -4.94
N ALA A 49 -0.01 -17.63 -5.42
CA ALA A 49 0.37 -16.37 -4.75
C ALA A 49 -0.18 -16.30 -3.32
N SER A 50 -1.44 -16.70 -3.10
CA SER A 50 -2.04 -16.74 -1.77
C SER A 50 -1.35 -17.75 -0.86
N ASP A 51 -0.99 -18.93 -1.37
CA ASP A 51 -0.30 -19.95 -0.59
C ASP A 51 1.10 -19.49 -0.16
N ILE A 52 1.84 -18.87 -1.09
CA ILE A 52 3.13 -18.24 -0.83
C ILE A 52 3.01 -17.19 0.28
N CYS A 53 2.07 -16.24 0.13
CA CYS A 53 1.91 -15.12 1.06
C CYS A 53 1.45 -15.54 2.47
N MET A 54 0.67 -16.63 2.60
CA MET A 54 0.04 -17.00 3.86
C MET A 54 0.71 -18.17 4.58
N ARG A 55 1.27 -19.14 3.83
CA ARG A 55 1.70 -20.43 4.38
C ARG A 55 3.20 -20.70 4.23
N ARG A 56 3.83 -20.18 3.17
CA ARG A 56 5.23 -20.50 2.82
C ARG A 56 6.24 -19.40 3.19
N LEU A 57 5.97 -18.67 4.27
CA LEU A 57 6.85 -17.59 4.77
C LEU A 57 8.26 -18.05 5.17
N LYS A 58 8.49 -19.36 5.35
CA LYS A 58 9.83 -19.93 5.58
C LYS A 58 10.63 -20.13 4.29
N GLU A 59 9.94 -20.29 3.16
CA GLU A 59 10.53 -20.40 1.82
C GLU A 59 10.70 -19.02 1.19
N PHE A 60 9.72 -18.13 1.41
CA PHE A 60 9.70 -16.76 0.90
C PHE A 60 9.66 -15.78 2.07
N ASP A 61 10.82 -15.23 2.42
CA ASP A 61 10.90 -14.14 3.39
C ASP A 61 10.58 -12.78 2.74
N ARG A 62 10.47 -11.74 3.56
CA ARG A 62 10.21 -10.35 3.14
C ARG A 62 11.20 -9.86 2.09
N SER A 63 10.73 -9.04 1.16
CA SER A 63 11.51 -8.59 -0.01
C SER A 63 12.66 -7.63 0.35
N ASP A 64 13.83 -7.85 -0.25
CA ASP A 64 14.95 -6.89 -0.21
C ASP A 64 14.62 -5.59 -0.92
N VAL A 65 13.75 -5.63 -1.94
CA VAL A 65 13.29 -4.43 -2.65
C VAL A 65 12.49 -3.53 -1.71
N THR A 66 11.67 -4.12 -0.83
CA THR A 66 10.95 -3.36 0.20
C THR A 66 11.91 -2.72 1.19
N TRP A 67 12.98 -3.43 1.58
CA TRP A 67 14.04 -2.85 2.39
C TRP A 67 14.70 -1.66 1.70
N GLU A 68 15.15 -1.82 0.45
CA GLU A 68 15.81 -0.77 -0.33
C GLU A 68 14.94 0.50 -0.44
N GLN A 69 13.62 0.33 -0.59
CA GLN A 69 12.67 1.44 -0.72
C GLN A 69 12.39 2.18 0.59
N PHE A 70 12.23 1.45 1.70
CA PHE A 70 11.73 2.03 2.95
C PHE A 70 12.81 2.30 3.99
N ASN A 71 13.99 1.65 3.90
CA ASN A 71 15.03 1.76 4.91
C ASN A 71 15.59 3.18 5.07
N GLY A 72 15.58 3.98 4.00
CA GLY A 72 15.98 5.40 4.09
C GLY A 72 14.96 6.31 4.77
N VAL A 73 13.68 5.94 4.76
CA VAL A 73 12.57 6.80 5.25
C VAL A 73 12.17 6.41 6.68
N VAL A 74 12.07 5.11 6.95
CA VAL A 74 11.62 4.56 8.24
C VAL A 74 12.56 3.45 8.71
N PRO A 75 13.84 3.77 9.01
CA PRO A 75 14.83 2.77 9.42
C PRO A 75 14.37 2.06 10.70
N GLY A 76 14.47 0.74 10.70
CA GLY A 76 14.10 -0.09 11.85
C GLY A 76 12.60 -0.31 12.02
N HIS A 77 11.74 0.27 11.17
CA HIS A 77 10.34 -0.11 11.12
C HIS A 77 10.20 -1.58 10.68
N HIS A 78 9.21 -2.31 11.19
CA HIS A 78 9.08 -3.74 10.91
C HIS A 78 8.94 -4.08 9.40
N ILE A 79 8.55 -3.11 8.56
CA ILE A 79 8.50 -3.25 7.09
C ILE A 79 9.90 -3.40 6.48
N THR A 80 10.93 -2.84 7.12
CA THR A 80 12.33 -2.88 6.69
C THR A 80 13.10 -3.98 7.41
N LEU A 81 12.45 -4.93 8.07
CA LEU A 81 13.13 -5.99 8.82
C LEU A 81 12.74 -7.35 8.24
N LYS A 82 13.74 -8.21 8.04
CA LYS A 82 13.54 -9.62 7.67
C LYS A 82 12.91 -10.36 8.83
N SER A 83 12.23 -11.47 8.55
CA SER A 83 11.56 -12.24 9.62
C SER A 83 12.56 -12.89 10.58
N SER A 84 13.81 -13.09 10.14
CA SER A 84 14.93 -13.57 10.96
C SER A 84 15.51 -12.52 11.92
N ASP A 85 15.22 -11.23 11.73
CA ASP A 85 15.73 -10.18 12.60
C ASP A 85 15.06 -10.27 13.99
N PRO A 86 15.83 -10.36 15.10
CA PRO A 86 15.27 -10.43 16.45
C PRO A 86 14.35 -9.25 16.82
N LYS A 87 14.53 -8.08 16.20
CA LYS A 87 13.70 -6.89 16.42
C LYS A 87 12.38 -6.94 15.67
N PHE A 88 12.28 -7.74 14.61
CA PHE A 88 11.08 -7.78 13.75
C PHE A 88 9.80 -8.03 14.54
N LYS A 89 9.80 -9.08 15.38
CA LYS A 89 8.62 -9.45 16.17
C LYS A 89 8.22 -8.34 17.14
N LYS A 90 9.18 -7.78 17.87
CA LYS A 90 8.95 -6.70 18.84
C LYS A 90 8.40 -5.45 18.16
N ASN A 91 9.00 -5.03 17.04
CA ASN A 91 8.57 -3.82 16.34
C ASN A 91 7.20 -4.00 15.67
N LYS A 92 6.89 -5.21 15.20
CA LYS A 92 5.56 -5.55 14.70
C LYS A 92 4.52 -5.53 15.83
N GLU A 93 4.87 -5.99 17.04
CA GLU A 93 3.97 -5.98 18.19
C GLU A 93 3.56 -4.56 18.59
N LEU A 94 4.47 -3.57 18.48
CA LEU A 94 4.17 -2.16 18.80
C LEU A 94 3.01 -1.58 17.98
N ILE A 95 2.84 -2.02 16.73
CA ILE A 95 1.79 -1.49 15.84
C ILE A 95 0.57 -2.40 15.74
N ARG A 96 0.67 -3.65 16.23
CA ARG A 96 -0.38 -4.66 16.06
C ARG A 96 -1.71 -4.16 16.62
N ASP A 97 -1.65 -3.50 17.76
CA ASP A 97 -2.84 -3.10 18.51
C ASP A 97 -3.53 -1.88 17.85
N LEU A 98 -2.84 -1.14 16.95
CA LEU A 98 -3.43 -0.03 16.18
C LEU A 98 -4.48 -0.50 15.16
N MET A 99 -4.43 -1.76 14.75
CA MET A 99 -5.44 -2.37 13.87
C MET A 99 -6.40 -3.28 14.63
N ALA A 100 -6.31 -3.33 15.97
CA ALA A 100 -7.23 -4.12 16.77
C ALA A 100 -8.65 -3.52 16.67
N PRO A 101 -9.71 -4.35 16.62
CA PRO A 101 -11.08 -3.86 16.53
C PRO A 101 -11.44 -2.86 17.64
N THR A 102 -10.91 -3.06 18.85
CA THR A 102 -11.10 -2.16 19.98
C THR A 102 -10.52 -0.78 19.74
N PHE A 103 -9.27 -0.70 19.25
CA PHE A 103 -8.64 0.58 18.91
C PHE A 103 -9.38 1.28 17.77
N LEU A 104 -9.73 0.54 16.72
CA LEU A 104 -10.49 1.08 15.59
C LEU A 104 -11.85 1.66 16.02
N GLN A 105 -12.54 0.99 16.96
CA GLN A 105 -13.83 1.47 17.47
C GLN A 105 -13.70 2.66 18.44
N GLN A 106 -12.67 2.68 19.28
CA GLN A 106 -12.55 3.65 20.36
C GLN A 106 -11.77 4.91 19.96
N ALA A 107 -10.72 4.78 19.15
CA ALA A 107 -9.87 5.88 18.72
C ALA A 107 -10.19 6.32 17.30
N SER A 108 -10.28 5.38 16.34
CA SER A 108 -10.44 5.75 14.93
C SER A 108 -11.88 6.13 14.56
N ALA A 109 -12.89 5.38 15.00
CA ALA A 109 -14.27 5.60 14.59
C ALA A 109 -14.84 6.98 14.98
N PRO A 110 -14.56 7.54 16.18
CA PRO A 110 -14.99 8.88 16.53
C PRO A 110 -14.36 9.95 15.63
N GLU A 111 -13.05 9.83 15.36
CA GLU A 111 -12.34 10.74 14.46
C GLU A 111 -12.85 10.65 13.02
N ILE A 112 -13.09 9.44 12.53
CA ILE A 112 -13.74 9.22 11.23
C ILE A 112 -15.08 9.98 11.18
N HIS A 113 -15.94 9.77 12.17
CA HIS A 113 -17.26 10.41 12.19
C HIS A 113 -17.16 11.94 12.23
N ASP A 114 -16.30 12.51 13.08
CA ASP A 114 -16.10 13.96 13.20
C ASP A 114 -15.57 14.59 11.90
N LYS A 115 -14.49 14.02 11.33
CA LYS A 115 -13.88 14.57 10.11
C LYS A 115 -14.76 14.37 8.88
N PHE A 116 -15.46 13.23 8.75
CA PHE A 116 -16.45 13.07 7.69
C PHE A 116 -17.63 14.04 7.85
N GLY A 117 -18.09 14.28 9.08
CA GLY A 117 -19.11 15.29 9.35
C GLY A 117 -18.67 16.69 8.89
N SER A 118 -17.39 17.03 9.08
CA SER A 118 -16.80 18.29 8.60
C SER A 118 -16.67 18.33 7.07
N LEU A 119 -16.29 17.21 6.45
CA LEU A 119 -16.21 17.06 4.99
C LEU A 119 -17.58 17.27 4.32
N LEU A 120 -18.64 16.69 4.88
CA LEU A 120 -20.00 16.87 4.35
C LEU A 120 -20.44 18.33 4.40
N LYS A 121 -20.17 19.03 5.52
CA LYS A 121 -20.45 20.48 5.63
C LYS A 121 -19.67 21.30 4.60
N LEU A 122 -18.42 20.92 4.32
CA LEU A 122 -17.62 21.56 3.27
C LEU A 122 -18.26 21.35 1.90
N TRP A 123 -18.74 20.14 1.60
CA TRP A 123 -19.40 19.84 0.33
C TRP A 123 -20.75 20.53 0.19
N ASP A 124 -21.57 20.59 1.24
CA ASP A 124 -22.81 21.38 1.24
C ASP A 124 -22.50 22.84 0.87
N ARG A 125 -21.43 23.41 1.47
CA ARG A 125 -21.02 24.78 1.16
C ARG A 125 -20.50 24.93 -0.27
N LYS A 126 -19.76 23.95 -0.79
CA LYS A 126 -19.30 23.96 -2.18
C LYS A 126 -20.46 23.84 -3.16
N LEU A 127 -21.48 23.05 -2.85
CA LEU A 127 -22.70 22.91 -3.64
C LEU A 127 -23.45 24.25 -3.74
N ASP A 128 -23.63 24.94 -2.61
CA ASP A 128 -24.26 26.27 -2.58
C ASP A 128 -23.50 27.27 -3.46
N LEU A 129 -22.17 27.24 -3.40
CA LEU A 129 -21.31 28.18 -4.13
C LEU A 129 -21.13 27.81 -5.61
N SER A 130 -21.29 26.53 -5.97
CA SER A 130 -21.09 26.09 -7.35
C SER A 130 -22.26 26.49 -8.26
N GLY A 131 -23.45 26.70 -7.69
CA GLY A 131 -24.66 27.04 -8.43
C GLY A 131 -25.06 25.93 -9.41
N GLY A 132 -24.89 24.67 -9.01
CA GLY A 132 -25.17 23.50 -9.84
C GLY A 132 -24.04 23.05 -10.77
N ARG A 133 -22.87 23.71 -10.72
CA ARG A 133 -21.68 23.26 -11.46
C ARG A 133 -20.96 22.14 -10.71
N PRO A 134 -20.36 21.17 -11.42
CA PRO A 134 -19.50 20.17 -10.79
C PRO A 134 -18.26 20.83 -10.18
N PHE A 135 -17.76 20.26 -9.10
CA PHE A 135 -16.52 20.66 -8.45
C PHE A 135 -15.68 19.43 -8.09
N ASP A 136 -14.38 19.62 -7.94
CA ASP A 136 -13.46 18.55 -7.55
C ASP A 136 -13.56 18.25 -6.05
N ILE A 137 -13.64 16.95 -5.73
CA ILE A 137 -13.70 16.40 -4.37
C ILE A 137 -12.48 15.54 -4.02
N ALA A 138 -11.63 15.22 -5.00
CA ALA A 138 -10.53 14.28 -4.80
C ALA A 138 -9.56 14.79 -3.72
N GLN A 139 -9.23 16.08 -3.77
CA GLN A 139 -8.37 16.70 -2.77
C GLN A 139 -9.04 16.77 -1.38
N ASP A 140 -10.35 17.01 -1.32
CA ASP A 140 -11.06 17.06 -0.04
C ASP A 140 -11.04 15.69 0.64
N ILE A 141 -11.32 14.63 -0.11
CA ILE A 141 -11.26 13.24 0.40
C ILE A 141 -9.84 12.92 0.87
N HIS A 142 -8.82 13.31 0.11
CA HIS A 142 -7.43 13.08 0.47
C HIS A 142 -7.07 13.77 1.79
N ASN A 143 -7.43 15.05 1.94
CA ASN A 143 -7.16 15.82 3.15
C ASN A 143 -7.94 15.27 4.36
N SER A 144 -9.22 14.95 4.18
CA SER A 144 -10.03 14.38 5.26
C SER A 144 -9.52 13.00 5.70
N ALA A 145 -9.05 12.16 4.78
CA ALA A 145 -8.44 10.88 5.14
C ALA A 145 -7.15 11.09 5.94
N LEU A 146 -6.34 12.10 5.58
CA LEU A 146 -5.15 12.47 6.34
C LEU A 146 -5.52 12.97 7.76
N ASP A 147 -6.50 13.86 7.87
CA ASP A 147 -6.96 14.39 9.16
C ASP A 147 -7.49 13.30 10.09
N ILE A 148 -8.19 12.31 9.53
CA ILE A 148 -8.65 11.12 10.27
C ILE A 148 -7.48 10.33 10.81
N ILE A 149 -6.46 10.05 9.98
CA ILE A 149 -5.29 9.27 10.40
C ILE A 149 -4.52 10.04 11.47
N LEU A 150 -4.34 11.36 11.31
CA LEU A 150 -3.64 12.20 12.27
C LEU A 150 -4.40 12.28 13.60
N GLY A 151 -5.71 12.53 13.57
CA GLY A 151 -6.55 12.56 14.78
C GLY A 151 -6.56 11.22 15.51
N ALA A 152 -6.67 10.11 14.77
CA ALA A 152 -6.64 8.77 15.38
C ALA A 152 -5.26 8.40 15.95
N SER A 153 -4.18 8.93 15.38
CA SER A 153 -2.80 8.60 15.78
C SER A 153 -2.27 9.47 16.91
N PHE A 154 -2.60 10.76 16.90
CA PHE A 154 -2.02 11.76 17.81
C PHE A 154 -3.04 12.43 18.74
N GLY A 155 -4.33 12.16 18.56
CA GLY A 155 -5.39 12.94 19.18
C GLY A 155 -5.62 14.27 18.48
N ASN A 156 -6.71 14.95 18.84
CA ASN A 156 -6.98 16.34 18.46
C ASN A 156 -6.38 17.30 19.50
#